data_AF-A0A957ZRZ8-F1
#
_entry.id   AF-A0A957ZRZ8-F1
#
_cell.length_a   1.000
_cell.length_b   1.000
_cell.length_c   1.000
_cell.angle_alpha   90.00
_cell.angle_beta   90.00
_cell.angle_gamma   90.00
#
_symmetry.space_group_name_H-M   'P 1'
#
loop_
_entity.id
_entity.type
_entity.pdbx_description
1 polymer ?
#
loop_
_entity_poly.entity_id
_entity_poly.type
_entity_poly.pdbx_seq_one_letter_code
_entity_poly.pdbx_strand_id
1 'polypeptide(L)' 'DLGPRIAHFLLPIPGKGDSDWGYSWIPVVGPIIGAIIAAVLYMGLGSF' A
#
# COMPACT_ATOMS: atom_id res chain seq x y z
N ASP A 1 -1.53 -2.12 -5.68
CA ASP A 1 -1.46 -0.69 -6.05
C ASP A 1 -0.12 -0.26 -6.64
N LEU A 2 1.01 -0.59 -6.00
CA LEU A 2 2.32 -0.17 -6.50
C LEU A 2 2.71 -0.72 -7.88
N GLY A 3 2.40 -1.97 -8.19
CA GLY A 3 2.73 -2.59 -9.49
C GLY A 3 2.17 -1.83 -10.70
N PRO A 4 0.85 -1.58 -10.77
CA PRO A 4 0.26 -0.73 -11.79
C PRO A 4 0.83 0.70 -11.83
N ARG A 5 1.13 1.29 -10.66
CA ARG A 5 1.70 2.65 -10.55
C ARG A 5 3.13 2.73 -11.11
N ILE A 6 3.96 1.72 -10.83
CA ILE A 6 5.33 1.61 -11.39
C ILE A 6 5.26 1.45 -12.91
N ALA A 7 4.35 0.62 -13.42
CA ALA A 7 4.17 0.47 -14.87
C ALA A 7 3.72 1.78 -15.54
N HIS A 8 2.77 2.51 -14.94
CA HIS A 8 2.35 3.83 -15.41
C HIS A 8 3.51 4.85 -15.44
N PHE A 9 4.39 4.81 -14.42
CA PHE A 9 5.55 5.69 -14.37
C PHE A 9 6.60 5.36 -15.43
N LEU A 10 6.94 4.07 -15.59
CA LEU A 10 8.03 3.62 -16.46
C LEU A 10 7.67 3.62 -17.95
N LEU A 11 6.40 3.34 -18.29
CA LEU A 11 6.01 3.22 -19.69
C LEU A 11 5.82 4.60 -20.35
N PRO A 12 6.30 4.78 -21.60
CA PRO A 12 6.04 5.98 -22.38
C PRO A 12 4.60 5.95 -22.91
N ILE A 13 3.68 6.54 -22.14
CA ILE A 13 2.26 6.65 -22.49
C ILE A 13 1.99 8.09 -22.97
N PRO A 14 1.56 8.29 -24.23
CA PRO A 14 1.22 9.62 -24.75
C PRO A 14 0.09 10.27 -23.94
N GLY A 15 0.27 11.54 -23.55
CA GLY A 15 -0.75 12.29 -22.81
C GLY A 15 -0.94 11.88 -21.34
N LYS A 16 -0.01 11.11 -20.75
CA LYS A 16 -0.12 10.69 -19.34
C LYS A 16 0.03 11.86 -18.37
N GLY A 17 -0.83 11.89 -17.35
CA GLY A 17 -0.72 12.81 -16.21
C GLY A 17 0.30 12.33 -15.17
N ASP A 18 0.38 13.05 -14.05
CA ASP A 18 1.26 12.66 -12.94
C ASP A 18 0.88 11.31 -12.31
N SER A 19 1.88 10.56 -11.83
CA SER A 19 1.68 9.21 -11.23
C SER A 19 1.23 9.25 -9.75
N ASP A 20 0.79 10.44 -9.29
CA ASP A 20 0.26 10.72 -7.94
C ASP A 20 1.08 10.10 -6.79
N TRP A 21 2.40 10.27 -6.82
CA TRP A 21 3.31 9.65 -5.84
C TRP A 21 3.06 10.07 -4.38
N GLY A 22 2.37 11.18 -4.14
CA GLY A 22 1.99 11.61 -2.79
C GLY A 22 1.16 10.56 -2.03
N TYR A 23 0.38 9.75 -2.74
CA TYR A 23 -0.46 8.68 -2.15
C TYR A 23 0.21 7.29 -2.13
N SER A 24 1.40 7.13 -2.71
CA SER A 24 1.97 5.79 -2.96
C SER A 24 2.49 5.07 -1.71
N TRP A 25 2.65 5.76 -0.59
CA TRP A 25 3.08 5.15 0.67
C TRP A 25 1.94 4.43 1.39
N ILE A 26 0.69 4.84 1.16
CA ILE A 26 -0.50 4.31 1.86
C ILE A 26 -0.71 2.82 1.59
N PRO A 27 -0.58 2.30 0.35
CA PRO A 27 -0.66 0.87 0.07
C PRO A 27 0.45 0.02 0.71
N VAL A 28 1.49 0.65 1.26
CA VAL A 28 2.59 -0.04 1.97
C VAL A 28 2.36 0.04 3.47
N VAL A 29 2.22 1.25 4.00
CA VAL A 29 2.12 1.48 5.44
C VAL A 29 0.77 1.03 5.99
N GLY A 30 -0.32 1.20 5.24
CA GLY A 30 -1.66 0.78 5.65
C GLY A 30 -1.73 -0.73 5.97
N PRO A 31 -1.35 -1.63 5.04
CA PRO A 31 -1.34 -3.06 5.30
C PRO A 31 -0.38 -3.48 6.43
N ILE A 32 0.79 -2.83 6.57
CA ILE A 32 1.74 -3.13 7.64
C ILE A 32 1.12 -2.81 9.01
N ILE A 33 0.57 -1.61 9.17
CA ILE A 33 -0.07 -1.19 10.43
C ILE A 33 -1.28 -2.09 10.71
N GLY A 34 -2.12 -2.36 9.71
CA GLY A 34 -3.28 -3.24 9.85
C GLY A 34 -2.89 -4.66 10.29
N ALA A 35 -1.83 -5.24 9.70
CA ALA A 35 -1.33 -6.55 10.06
C ALA A 35 -0.77 -6.59 11.50
N ILE A 36 -0.04 -5.55 11.91
CA ILE A 36 0.48 -5.42 13.28
C ILE A 36 -0.69 -5.36 14.28
N ILE A 37 -1.69 -4.51 14.01
CA ILE A 37 -2.88 -4.39 14.87
C ILE A 37 -3.62 -5.72 14.93
N ALA A 38 -3.84 -6.37 13.80
CA ALA A 38 -4.51 -7.68 13.75
C ALA A 38 -3.76 -8.74 14.55
N ALA A 39 -2.42 -8.80 14.42
CA ALA A 39 -1.60 -9.73 15.18
C ALA A 39 -1.64 -9.46 16.69
N VAL A 40 -1.54 -8.20 17.11
CA VAL A 40 -1.64 -7.79 18.52
C VAL A 40 -3.01 -8.15 19.10
N LEU A 41 -4.09 -7.85 18.37
CA LEU A 41 -5.44 -8.20 18.80
C LEU A 41 -5.64 -9.71 18.86
N TYR A 42 -5.13 -10.47 17.90
CA TYR A 42 -5.20 -11.93 17.92
C TYR A 42 -4.46 -12.51 19.13
N MET A 43 -3.26 -12.03 19.44
CA MET A 43 -2.51 -12.46 20.63
C MET A 43 -3.19 -12.02 21.92
N GLY A 44 -3.76 -10.82 21.99
CA GLY A 44 -4.41 -10.30 23.20
C GLY A 44 -5.80 -10.89 23.48
N LEU A 45 -6.55 -11.25 22.44
CA LEU A 45 -7.94 -11.73 22.53
C LEU A 45 -8.04 -13.25 22.40
N GLY A 46 -7.12 -13.91 21.69
CA GLY A 46 -7.11 -15.36 21.47
C GLY A 46 -6.32 -16.18 22.50
N SER A 47 -5.76 -15.53 23.53
CA SER A 47 -4.96 -16.18 24.58
C SER A 47 -5.77 -16.61 25.81
N PHE A 48 -7.05 -16.98 25.65
CA PHE A 48 -7.90 -17.49 26.73
C PHE A 48 -8.42 -18.90 26.41
#